data_AF-A6R258-F1
#
_entry.id   AF-A6R258-F1
#
_cell.length_a   1.000
_cell.length_b   1.000
_cell.length_c   1.000
_cell.angle_alpha   90.00
_cell.angle_beta   90.00
_cell.angle_gamma   90.00
#
_symmetry.space_group_name_H-M   'P 1'
#
loop_
_entity.id
_entity.type
_entity.pdbx_description
1 polymer ?
#
loop_
_entity_poly.entity_id
_entity_poly.type
_entity_poly.pdbx_seq_one_letter_code
_entity_poly.pdbx_strand_id
1 'polypeptide(L)'
;MRNLKVDPDGLLHVDEFGIMRSLDGDGKVIDFARLGPSHLNTLAQRRPEEDREELLAMWSGADHTMVDDEEIWNPSENIMASIRERAAVEGSSKVRT
;
A
#
# COMPACT_ATOMS: atom_id res chain seq x y z
N MET A 1 16.13 -4.97 -2.46
CA MET A 1 14.82 -4.52 -3.02
C MET A 1 15.10 -3.63 -4.22
N ARG A 2 14.35 -3.79 -5.31
CA ARG A 2 14.35 -2.86 -6.42
C ARG A 2 13.66 -1.56 -5.97
N ASN A 3 14.15 -0.41 -6.40
CA ASN A 3 13.45 0.85 -6.16
C ASN A 3 12.19 0.88 -7.04
N LEU A 4 11.03 1.05 -6.40
CA LEU A 4 9.78 1.31 -7.10
C LEU A 4 9.87 2.65 -7.82
N LYS A 5 9.40 2.71 -9.06
CA LYS A 5 9.11 3.98 -9.72
C LYS A 5 7.98 4.66 -8.94
N VAL A 6 8.22 5.90 -8.56
CA VAL A 6 7.27 6.75 -7.84
C VAL A 6 6.96 7.98 -8.67
N ASP A 7 5.74 8.46 -8.55
CA ASP A 7 5.31 9.74 -9.14
C ASP A 7 5.24 10.80 -8.03
N PRO A 8 5.76 12.03 -8.24
CA PRO A 8 5.70 13.10 -7.24
C PRO A 8 4.29 13.49 -6.79
N ASP A 9 3.31 13.39 -7.69
CA ASP A 9 1.91 13.69 -7.44
C ASP A 9 1.10 12.41 -7.13
N GLY A 10 1.78 11.28 -7.03
CA GLY A 10 1.21 9.96 -6.83
C GLY A 10 1.10 9.50 -5.38
N LEU A 11 0.77 8.21 -5.23
CA LEU A 11 0.57 7.56 -3.93
C LEU A 11 1.26 6.19 -3.89
N LEU A 12 1.85 5.87 -2.74
CA LEU A 12 2.29 4.51 -2.41
C LEU A 12 1.29 3.88 -1.45
N HIS A 13 0.73 2.73 -1.84
CA HIS A 13 -0.24 2.00 -1.03
C HIS A 13 0.19 0.53 -0.86
N VAL A 14 -0.01 -0.04 0.32
CA VAL A 14 0.19 -1.47 0.59
C VAL A 14 -1.13 -2.07 1.07
N ASP A 15 -1.60 -3.10 0.37
CA ASP A 15 -2.85 -3.78 0.71
C ASP A 15 -2.67 -4.92 1.73
N GLU A 16 -3.78 -5.57 2.09
CA GLU A 16 -3.81 -6.71 3.03
C GLU A 16 -3.07 -7.95 2.51
N PHE A 17 -2.92 -8.10 1.19
CA PHE A 17 -2.19 -9.19 0.55
C PHE A 17 -0.68 -8.93 0.46
N GLY A 18 -0.22 -7.76 0.90
CA GLY A 18 1.18 -7.38 0.83
C GLY A 18 1.63 -6.92 -0.56
N ILE A 19 0.70 -6.46 -1.40
CA ILE A 19 1.03 -5.80 -2.66
C ILE A 19 1.23 -4.31 -2.40
N MET A 20 2.45 -3.85 -2.63
CA MET A 20 2.76 -2.43 -2.66
C MET A 20 2.56 -1.89 -4.07
N ARG A 21 1.60 -0.98 -4.27
CA ARG A 21 1.33 -0.29 -5.53
C ARG A 21 1.84 1.14 -5.48
N SER A 22 2.50 1.57 -6.55
CA SER A 22 2.74 2.99 -6.82
C SER A 22 1.74 3.46 -7.85
N LEU A 23 0.93 4.45 -7.49
CA LEU A 23 -0.03 5.11 -8.35
C LEU A 23 0.51 6.48 -8.78
N ASP A 24 0.23 6.91 -10.00
CA ASP A 24 0.44 8.29 -10.43
C ASP A 24 -0.69 9.23 -9.94
N GLY A 25 -0.59 10.53 -10.27
CA GLY A 25 -1.58 11.54 -9.87
C GLY A 25 -2.98 11.33 -10.44
N ASP A 26 -3.14 10.52 -11.49
CA ASP A 26 -4.43 10.12 -12.06
C ASP A 26 -4.98 8.83 -11.41
N GLY A 27 -4.25 8.25 -10.45
CA GLY A 27 -4.62 7.02 -9.78
C GLY A 27 -4.35 5.75 -10.61
N LYS A 28 -3.47 5.81 -11.61
CA LYS A 28 -3.05 4.65 -12.39
C LYS A 28 -1.83 4.00 -11.77
N VAL A 29 -1.81 2.66 -11.70
CA VAL A 29 -0.64 1.90 -11.22
C VAL A 29 0.51 2.02 -12.22
N ILE A 30 1.66 2.52 -11.77
CA ILE A 30 2.87 2.73 -12.58
C ILE A 30 4.03 1.80 -12.19
N ASP A 31 3.98 1.19 -11.00
CA ASP A 31 4.89 0.14 -10.55
C ASP A 31 4.32 -0.62 -9.35
N PHE A 32 4.85 -1.80 -9.07
CA PHE A 32 4.45 -2.58 -7.90
C PHE A 32 5.58 -3.45 -7.33
N ALA A 33 5.43 -3.84 -6.06
CA ALA A 33 6.29 -4.80 -5.40
C ALA A 33 5.47 -5.76 -4.55
N ARG A 34 5.80 -7.06 -4.65
CA ARG A 34 5.25 -8.09 -3.76
C ARG A 34 6.08 -8.15 -2.49
N LEU A 35 5.44 -7.89 -1.36
CA LEU A 35 6.08 -7.90 -0.05
C LEU A 35 5.78 -9.22 0.64
N GLY A 36 6.83 -9.84 1.20
CA GLY A 36 6.69 -10.98 2.08
C GLY A 36 6.56 -10.55 3.54
N PRO A 37 6.28 -11.49 4.45
CA PRO A 37 6.07 -11.19 5.87
C PRO A 37 7.20 -10.38 6.52
N SER A 38 8.46 -10.69 6.20
CA SER A 38 9.63 -9.96 6.74
C SER A 38 9.68 -8.50 6.27
N HIS A 39 9.27 -8.23 5.02
CA HIS A 39 9.22 -6.87 4.49
C HIS A 39 8.06 -6.08 5.11
N LEU A 40 6.89 -6.70 5.26
CA LEU A 40 5.72 -6.08 5.90
C LEU A 40 5.98 -5.75 7.35
N ASN A 41 6.61 -6.66 8.11
CA ASN A 41 7.02 -6.39 9.49
C ASN A 41 8.02 -5.22 9.57
N THR A 42 8.99 -5.16 8.65
CA THR A 42 9.93 -4.04 8.58
C THR A 42 9.22 -2.71 8.28
N LEU A 43 8.18 -2.71 7.44
CA LEU A 43 7.38 -1.51 7.15
C LEU A 43 6.55 -1.08 8.36
N ALA A 44 5.90 -2.02 9.05
CA ALA A 44 5.15 -1.72 10.27
C ALA A 44 6.06 -1.12 11.35
N GLN A 45 7.29 -1.61 11.48
CA GLN A 45 8.27 -1.10 12.45
C GLN A 45 8.72 0.35 12.18
N ARG A 46 8.50 0.88 10.98
CA ARG A 46 8.81 2.29 10.63
C ARG A 46 7.65 3.23 10.93
N ARG A 47 6.48 2.70 11.27
CA ARG A 47 5.30 3.48 11.62
C ARG A 47 5.25 3.74 13.14
N PRO A 48 4.54 4.79 13.56
CA PRO A 48 4.22 5.03 14.97
C PRO A 48 3.70 3.77 15.66
N GLU A 49 3.92 3.67 16.98
CA GLU A 49 3.47 2.51 17.75
C GLU A 49 1.95 2.31 17.68
N GLU A 50 1.18 3.39 17.68
CA GLU A 50 -0.28 3.39 17.54
C GLU A 50 -0.77 2.71 16.25
N ASP A 51 -0.08 2.93 15.13
CA ASP A 51 -0.43 2.31 13.83
C ASP A 51 0.15 0.90 13.68
N ARG A 52 1.20 0.57 14.43
CA ARG A 52 2.01 -0.64 14.21
C ARG A 52 1.22 -1.90 14.49
N GLU A 53 0.48 -1.95 15.60
CA GLU A 53 -0.29 -3.13 15.98
C GLU A 53 -1.38 -3.43 14.95
N GLU A 54 -2.08 -2.40 14.48
CA GLU A 54 -3.12 -2.52 13.44
C GLU A 54 -2.53 -3.01 12.11
N LEU A 55 -1.37 -2.47 11.69
CA LEU A 55 -0.69 -2.90 10.47
C LEU A 55 -0.19 -4.36 10.55
N LEU A 56 0.37 -4.77 11.70
CA LEU A 56 0.79 -6.15 11.90
C LEU A 56 -0.40 -7.11 11.91
N ALA A 57 -1.52 -6.71 12.54
CA ALA A 57 -2.75 -7.50 12.52
C ALA A 57 -3.30 -7.66 11.10
N MET A 58 -3.37 -6.55 10.35
CA MET A 58 -3.81 -6.53 8.95
C MET A 58 -2.95 -7.42 8.04
N TRP A 59 -1.64 -7.45 8.26
CA TRP A 59 -0.70 -8.22 7.43
C TRP A 59 -0.37 -9.61 7.95
N SER A 60 -0.95 -10.04 9.08
CA SER A 60 -0.65 -11.35 9.69
C SER A 60 -0.97 -12.54 8.77
N GLY A 61 -1.85 -12.36 7.79
CA GLY A 61 -2.23 -13.37 6.80
C GLY A 61 -1.90 -12.98 5.36
N ALA A 62 -1.05 -11.97 5.14
CA ALA A 62 -0.76 -11.45 3.81
C ALA A 62 -0.12 -12.53 2.91
N ASP A 63 -0.81 -12.87 1.81
CA ASP A 63 -0.33 -13.78 0.78
C ASP A 63 -0.40 -13.12 -0.60
N HIS A 64 0.75 -12.62 -1.06
CA HIS A 64 0.86 -11.96 -2.35
C HIS A 64 0.71 -12.90 -3.55
N THR A 65 0.67 -14.23 -3.33
CA THR A 65 0.47 -15.21 -4.41
C THR A 65 -1.00 -15.34 -4.80
N MET A 66 -1.91 -14.83 -3.95
CA MET A 66 -3.35 -14.82 -4.17
C MET A 66 -3.82 -13.71 -5.11
N VAL A 67 -2.92 -12.80 -5.53
CA VAL A 67 -3.26 -11.67 -6.40
C VAL A 67 -2.56 -11.84 -7.75
N ASP A 68 -3.36 -11.95 -8.81
CA ASP A 68 -2.86 -12.03 -10.18
C ASP A 68 -2.27 -10.69 -10.65
N ASP A 69 -1.26 -10.74 -11.51
CA ASP A 69 -0.59 -9.52 -12.02
C ASP A 69 -1.56 -8.55 -12.70
N GLU A 70 -2.62 -9.06 -13.36
CA GLU A 70 -3.64 -8.21 -14.00
C GLU A 70 -4.38 -7.35 -12.98
N GLU A 71 -4.77 -7.90 -11.84
CA GLU A 71 -5.43 -7.22 -10.71
C GLU A 71 -4.46 -6.31 -9.94
N ILE A 72 -3.15 -6.56 -10.04
CA ILE A 72 -2.13 -5.64 -9.50
C ILE A 72 -2.07 -4.37 -10.34
N TRP A 73 -1.98 -4.51 -11.67
CA TRP A 73 -1.88 -3.39 -12.61
C TRP A 73 -3.20 -2.67 -12.84
N ASN A 74 -4.31 -3.40 -12.79
CA ASN A 74 -5.67 -2.90 -13.01
C ASN A 74 -6.57 -3.31 -11.83
N PRO A 75 -6.34 -2.75 -10.64
CA PRO A 75 -7.12 -3.08 -9.46
C PRO A 75 -8.61 -2.80 -9.69
N SER A 76 -9.45 -3.74 -9.29
CA SER A 76 -10.90 -3.57 -9.28
C SER A 76 -11.35 -2.31 -8.53
N GLU A 77 -12.54 -1.81 -8.86
CA GLU A 77 -13.11 -0.59 -8.25
C GLU A 77 -13.20 -0.70 -6.72
N ASN A 78 -13.39 -1.90 -6.17
CA ASN A 78 -13.39 -2.12 -4.72
C ASN A 78 -12.01 -1.83 -4.10
N ILE A 79 -10.94 -2.35 -4.72
CA ILE A 79 -9.57 -2.09 -4.28
C ILE A 79 -9.25 -0.60 -4.44
N MET A 80 -9.67 0.01 -5.56
CA MET A 80 -9.49 1.43 -5.79
C MET A 80 -10.24 2.30 -4.78
N ALA A 81 -11.44 1.91 -4.37
CA ALA A 81 -12.19 2.58 -3.31
C ALA A 81 -11.44 2.53 -1.97
N SER A 82 -10.92 1.36 -1.59
CA SER A 82 -10.09 1.20 -0.38
C SER A 82 -8.81 2.03 -0.43
N ILE A 83 -8.14 2.10 -1.59
CA ILE A 83 -6.96 2.95 -1.78
C ILE A 83 -7.31 4.43 -1.55
N ARG A 84 -8.41 4.91 -2.14
CA ARG A 84 -8.86 6.31 -2.02
C ARG A 84 -9.27 6.67 -0.59
N GLU A 85 -9.95 5.77 0.10
CA GLU A 85 -10.35 5.97 1.51
C GLU A 85 -9.11 6.16 2.40
N ARG A 86 -8.10 5.29 2.23
CA ARG A 86 -6.87 5.39 3.02
C ARG A 86 -6.01 6.59 2.63
N ALA A 87 -5.98 6.96 1.36
CA ALA A 87 -5.32 8.18 0.91
C ALA A 87 -5.96 9.44 1.53
N ALA A 88 -7.28 9.47 1.70
CA ALA A 88 -7.96 10.57 2.36
C ALA A 88 -7.61 10.66 3.86
N VAL A 89 -7.39 9.53 4.53
CA VAL A 89 -6.97 9.47 5.94
C VAL A 89 -5.51 9.90 6.11
N GLU A 90 -4.59 9.36 5.30
CA GLU A 90 -3.16 9.73 5.35
C GLU A 90 -2.92 11.18 4.87
N GLY A 91 -3.68 11.67 3.88
CA GLY A 91 -3.65 13.06 3.42
C GLY A 91 -4.21 14.05 4.44
N SER A 92 -5.19 13.63 5.25
CA SER A 92 -5.73 14.45 6.35
C SER A 92 -4.76 14.54 7.55
N SER A 93 -3.85 13.57 7.70
CA SER A 93 -2.81 13.61 8.75
C SER A 93 -1.70 14.64 8.48
N LYS A 94 -1.65 15.25 7.28
CA LYS A 94 -0.73 16.35 6.94
C LYS A 94 -1.17 17.74 7.44
N VAL A 95 -2.33 17.87 8.11
CA VAL A 95 -2.77 19.15 8.69
C VAL A 95 -2.76 19.08 10.22
N ARG A 96 -1.56 19.11 10.81
CA ARG A 96 -1.37 19.65 12.16
C ARG A 96 0.07 20.13 12.33
N THR A 97 0.31 21.36 11.91
CA THR A 97 1.38 22.22 12.45
C THR A 97 0.76 23.11 13.51
#